data_AF-A0A368KKQ6-F1
#
_entry.id   AF-A0A368KKQ6-F1
#
_cell.length_a   1.000
_cell.length_b   1.000
_cell.length_c   1.000
_cell.angle_alpha   90.00
_cell.angle_beta   90.00
_cell.angle_gamma   90.00
#
_symmetry.space_group_name_H-M   'P 1'
#
loop_
_entity.id
_entity.type
_entity.pdbx_description
1 polymer ?
#
loop_
_entity_poly.entity_id
_entity_poly.type
_entity_poly.pdbx_seq_one_letter_code
_entity_poly.pdbx_strand_id
1 'polypeptide(L)'
;MSVLTADVGRNTECPDCGHVFEIKKAEIKLEIPEEILLEDEYGLKDVSHDQDDARKKMGQNIMSQAEREIKEQAERKDLNKKTQGAFEERRPRDYQIEDEDGEKKPRESLTPEDYQPRAELVDFPLNFTPKELARDAMLFSDVGLLMRWVFLSIFAALSLYFTVTAIYNGSLPTQNIVTFLTTFMCTVFAVVIGTGTVAFLGSFFLFLVMTVSSGMDEWEWPELGIFDRVMEALFLIVAMSLTMVPFGIMVTIDKSMAWPFLLLPGVAFPVVYLAMLDQGNIFAPWSNTIMASLFQIPVKWLLFYAATLGLLAVCCLLGYGLYAMAGIERLAYIALPGGVIVVGYFFVYAIWLGRLSWEIAELNSEYKEEDTSNKVSSSS
;
A
#
# COMPACT_ATOMS: atom_id res chain seq x y z
N MET A 1 -16.36 18.08 18.58
CA MET A 1 -16.59 18.30 20.03
C MET A 1 -16.15 17.04 20.76
N SER A 2 -15.18 17.12 21.68
CA SER A 2 -14.75 15.97 22.48
C SER A 2 -15.72 15.75 23.64
N VAL A 3 -16.52 14.68 23.58
CA VAL A 3 -17.46 14.31 24.66
C VAL A 3 -16.63 13.92 25.88
N LEU A 4 -16.78 14.66 26.98
CA LEU A 4 -16.10 14.34 28.23
C LEU A 4 -16.95 13.32 29.00
N THR A 5 -16.31 12.48 29.81
CA THR A 5 -17.00 11.49 30.66
C THR A 5 -18.01 12.12 31.63
N ALA A 6 -17.93 13.42 31.86
CA ALA A 6 -18.88 14.20 32.68
C ALA A 6 -20.24 14.46 31.99
N ASP A 7 -20.32 14.29 30.66
CA ASP A 7 -21.54 14.58 29.88
C ASP A 7 -22.48 13.38 29.76
N VAL A 8 -22.09 12.22 30.31
CA VAL A 8 -22.89 10.99 30.32
C VAL A 8 -24.12 11.17 31.23
N GLY A 9 -25.32 10.97 30.69
CA GLY A 9 -26.61 11.16 31.39
C GLY A 9 -27.16 12.59 31.35
N ARG A 10 -26.56 13.50 30.56
CA ARG A 10 -27.15 14.82 30.27
C ARG A 10 -27.67 14.86 28.83
N ASN A 11 -28.71 15.67 28.64
CA ASN A 11 -29.23 15.99 27.31
C ASN A 11 -28.26 16.98 26.65
N THR A 12 -27.54 16.53 25.63
CA THR A 12 -26.61 17.36 24.85
C THR A 12 -27.25 17.72 23.51
N GLU A 13 -27.21 18.99 23.15
CA GLU A 13 -27.73 19.49 21.88
C GLU A 13 -26.61 19.49 20.83
N CYS A 14 -26.89 18.93 19.65
CA CYS A 14 -25.96 18.99 18.53
C CYS A 14 -25.85 20.44 18.00
N PRO A 15 -24.65 21.06 17.97
CA PRO A 15 -24.51 22.44 17.52
C PRO A 15 -24.83 22.64 16.03
N ASP A 16 -24.74 21.58 15.22
CA ASP A 16 -24.94 21.67 13.77
C ASP A 16 -26.42 21.54 13.36
N CYS A 17 -27.25 20.87 14.18
CA CYS A 17 -28.64 20.58 13.81
C CYS A 17 -29.67 20.81 14.92
N GLY A 18 -29.26 21.22 16.11
CA GLY A 18 -30.14 21.47 17.26
C GLY A 18 -30.82 20.22 17.83
N HIS A 19 -30.44 19.03 17.38
CA HIS A 19 -31.05 17.80 17.87
C HIS A 19 -30.51 17.47 19.27
N VAL A 20 -31.40 17.39 20.24
CA VAL A 20 -31.07 17.00 21.62
C VAL A 20 -31.05 15.48 21.71
N PHE A 21 -29.95 14.91 22.20
CA PHE A 21 -29.83 13.48 22.46
C PHE A 21 -29.23 13.21 23.85
N GLU A 22 -29.63 12.10 24.45
CA GLU A 22 -29.15 11.67 25.77
C GLU A 22 -28.05 10.61 25.59
N ILE A 23 -26.87 10.89 26.11
CA ILE A 23 -25.75 9.93 26.08
C ILE A 23 -25.97 8.90 27.19
N LYS A 24 -26.50 7.74 26.81
CA LYS A 24 -26.71 6.62 27.74
C LYS A 24 -25.39 6.04 28.22
N LYS A 25 -25.27 5.81 29.53
CA LYS A 25 -24.11 5.14 30.13
C LYS A 25 -23.98 3.74 29.55
N ALA A 26 -22.80 3.38 29.05
CA ALA A 26 -22.55 2.02 28.56
C ALA A 26 -22.73 1.02 29.71
N GLU A 27 -23.70 0.12 29.57
CA GLU A 27 -23.87 -1.01 30.49
C GLU A 27 -22.75 -2.00 30.21
N ILE A 28 -21.81 -2.10 31.15
CA ILE A 28 -20.80 -3.14 31.15
C ILE A 28 -21.53 -4.45 31.47
N LYS A 29 -21.81 -5.25 30.45
CA LYS A 29 -22.28 -6.63 30.64
C LYS A 29 -21.12 -7.45 31.20
N LEU A 30 -21.04 -7.53 32.52
CA LEU A 30 -20.21 -8.52 33.21
C LEU A 30 -20.84 -9.89 32.94
N GLU A 31 -20.17 -10.72 32.15
CA GLU A 31 -20.52 -12.14 32.03
C GLU A 31 -20.33 -12.78 33.41
N ILE A 32 -21.45 -13.09 34.07
CA ILE A 32 -21.46 -13.82 35.34
C ILE A 32 -21.06 -15.26 34.99
N PRO A 33 -19.97 -15.82 35.55
CA PRO A 33 -19.59 -17.20 35.32
C PRO A 33 -20.73 -18.13 35.71
N GLU A 34 -21.06 -19.10 34.85
CA GLU A 34 -22.10 -20.10 35.12
C GLU A 34 -21.80 -20.83 36.44
N GLU A 35 -22.82 -20.89 37.29
CA GLU A 35 -22.78 -21.49 38.62
C GLU A 35 -22.53 -23.01 38.47
N ILE A 36 -21.39 -23.48 38.98
CA ILE A 36 -21.06 -24.90 39.00
C ILE A 36 -22.03 -25.58 39.96
N LEU A 37 -23.05 -26.25 39.41
CA LEU A 37 -23.97 -27.09 40.17
C LEU A 37 -23.18 -28.25 40.80
N LEU A 38 -23.07 -28.23 42.13
CA LEU A 38 -22.64 -29.35 42.95
C LEU A 38 -23.76 -30.39 42.95
N GLU A 39 -23.63 -31.43 42.12
CA GLU A 39 -24.44 -32.64 42.29
C GLU A 39 -23.96 -33.38 43.55
N ASP A 40 -24.80 -33.33 44.57
CA ASP A 40 -24.72 -34.11 45.80
C ASP A 40 -24.91 -35.61 45.51
N GLU A 41 -23.83 -36.38 45.53
CA GLU A 41 -23.91 -37.80 45.91
C GLU A 41 -22.60 -38.26 46.57
N TYR A 42 -22.46 -37.96 47.87
CA TYR A 42 -21.43 -38.57 48.71
C TYR A 42 -21.77 -40.04 49.00
N GLY A 43 -21.54 -40.90 48.01
CA GLY A 43 -21.39 -42.33 48.23
C GLY A 43 -19.98 -42.63 48.73
N LEU A 44 -19.82 -42.96 50.01
CA LEU A 44 -18.62 -43.61 50.54
C LEU A 44 -18.46 -44.97 49.86
N LYS A 45 -17.77 -44.99 48.71
CA LYS A 45 -17.26 -46.22 48.11
C LYS A 45 -15.93 -46.56 48.77
N ASP A 46 -15.85 -47.78 49.28
CA ASP A 46 -14.62 -48.37 49.77
C ASP A 46 -13.52 -48.25 48.71
N VAL A 47 -12.44 -47.58 49.09
CA VAL A 47 -11.34 -47.21 48.20
C VAL A 47 -10.57 -48.47 47.83
N SER A 48 -10.72 -48.93 46.60
CA SER A 48 -9.78 -49.89 46.02
C SER A 48 -8.43 -49.19 45.84
N HIS A 49 -7.34 -49.91 46.12
CA HIS A 49 -5.97 -49.40 46.16
C HIS A 49 -5.50 -48.73 44.85
N ASP A 50 -6.22 -48.92 43.74
CA ASP A 50 -5.99 -48.31 42.42
C ASP A 50 -6.43 -46.82 42.35
N GLN A 51 -7.35 -46.37 43.21
CA GLN A 51 -7.78 -44.96 43.21
C GLN A 51 -6.72 -44.01 43.76
N ASP A 52 -5.84 -44.48 44.65
CA ASP A 52 -4.73 -43.68 45.18
C ASP A 52 -3.69 -43.38 44.11
N ASP A 53 -3.43 -44.33 43.21
CA ASP A 53 -2.52 -44.11 42.08
C ASP A 53 -3.13 -43.18 41.03
N ALA A 54 -4.45 -43.24 40.82
CA ALA A 54 -5.16 -42.29 39.97
C ALA A 54 -5.12 -40.86 40.56
N ARG A 55 -5.32 -40.71 41.87
CA ARG A 55 -5.21 -39.42 42.57
C ARG A 55 -3.79 -38.87 42.54
N LYS A 56 -2.76 -39.71 42.71
CA LYS A 56 -1.36 -39.29 42.56
C LYS A 56 -1.06 -38.82 41.14
N LYS A 57 -1.52 -39.53 40.11
CA LYS A 57 -1.36 -39.10 38.71
C LYS A 57 -2.08 -37.79 38.43
N MET A 58 -3.30 -37.62 38.95
CA MET A 58 -4.04 -36.37 38.81
C MET A 58 -3.33 -35.20 39.52
N GLY A 59 -2.81 -35.43 40.73
CA GLY A 59 -2.01 -34.43 41.46
C GLY A 59 -0.72 -34.04 40.72
N GLN A 60 -0.04 -35.02 40.11
CA GLN A 60 1.15 -34.76 39.27
C GLN A 60 0.80 -33.95 38.03
N ASN A 61 -0.32 -34.25 37.35
CA ASN A 61 -0.76 -33.50 36.19
C ASN A 61 -1.12 -32.05 36.55
N ILE A 62 -1.83 -31.84 37.65
CA ILE A 62 -2.20 -30.48 38.13
C ILE A 62 -0.94 -29.69 38.49
N MET A 63 0.03 -30.28 39.20
CA MET A 63 1.28 -29.57 39.51
C MET A 63 2.10 -29.26 38.26
N SER A 64 2.13 -30.16 37.27
CA SER A 64 2.84 -29.92 36.00
C SER A 64 2.19 -28.79 35.17
N GLN A 65 0.87 -28.65 35.22
CA GLN A 65 0.15 -27.55 34.58
C GLN A 65 0.43 -26.23 35.31
N ALA A 66 0.38 -26.23 36.64
CA ALA A 66 0.69 -25.04 37.43
C ALA A 66 2.13 -24.55 37.21
N GLU A 67 3.11 -25.45 37.13
CA GLU A 67 4.51 -25.08 36.81
C GLU A 67 4.62 -24.47 35.41
N ARG A 68 3.89 -24.99 34.42
CA ARG A 68 3.89 -24.46 33.05
C ARG A 68 3.27 -23.06 32.99
N GLU A 69 2.16 -22.83 33.69
CA GLU A 69 1.52 -21.51 33.77
C GLU A 69 2.39 -20.49 34.50
N ILE A 70 3.05 -20.88 35.60
CA ILE A 70 4.00 -20.00 36.30
C ILE A 70 5.17 -19.62 35.38
N LYS A 71 5.69 -20.59 34.61
CA LYS A 71 6.77 -20.33 33.65
C LYS A 71 6.33 -19.39 32.51
N GLU A 72 5.16 -19.61 31.93
CA GLU A 72 4.61 -18.73 30.89
C GLU A 72 4.34 -17.31 31.42
N GLN A 73 3.85 -17.18 32.67
CA GLN A 73 3.67 -15.86 33.30
C GLN A 73 5.02 -15.17 33.59
N ALA A 74 6.05 -15.92 33.98
CA ALA A 74 7.40 -15.36 34.16
C ALA A 74 7.98 -14.89 32.83
N GLU A 75 7.85 -15.67 31.75
CA GLU A 75 8.28 -15.27 30.40
C GLU A 75 7.51 -14.04 29.89
N ARG A 76 6.20 -13.95 30.14
CA ARG A 76 5.40 -12.75 29.81
C ARG A 76 5.86 -11.52 30.60
N LYS A 77 6.18 -11.65 31.89
CA LYS A 77 6.70 -10.53 32.70
C LYS A 77 8.07 -10.06 32.21
N ASP A 78 8.94 -10.98 31.81
CA ASP A 78 10.26 -10.65 31.24
C ASP A 78 10.14 -10.00 29.85
N LEU A 79 9.24 -10.49 28.99
CA LEU A 79 8.93 -9.86 27.71
C LEU A 79 8.37 -8.44 27.92
N ASN A 80 7.43 -8.27 28.86
CA ASN A 80 6.82 -6.97 29.11
C ASN A 80 7.83 -5.96 29.68
N LYS A 81 8.78 -6.42 30.52
CA LYS A 81 9.88 -5.58 31.02
C LYS A 81 10.87 -5.21 29.92
N LYS A 82 11.14 -6.11 28.97
CA LYS A 82 11.94 -5.81 27.76
C LYS A 82 11.23 -4.84 26.81
N THR A 83 9.91 -4.97 26.61
CA THR A 83 9.15 -4.08 25.73
C THR A 83 8.87 -2.72 26.36
N GLN A 84 8.72 -2.63 27.68
CA GLN A 84 8.62 -1.34 28.38
C GLN A 84 9.94 -0.56 28.33
N GLY A 85 11.10 -1.24 28.44
CA GLY A 85 12.40 -0.60 28.19
C GLY A 85 12.63 -0.21 26.72
N ALA A 86 12.03 -0.93 25.76
CA ALA A 86 12.14 -0.60 24.33
C ALA A 86 11.36 0.65 23.91
N PHE A 87 10.37 1.09 24.70
CA PHE A 87 9.65 2.35 24.48
C PHE A 87 10.31 3.55 25.19
N GLU A 88 11.02 3.35 26.31
CA GLU A 88 11.71 4.44 27.01
C GLU A 88 13.13 4.72 26.49
N GLU A 89 13.76 3.81 25.72
CA GLU A 89 15.17 3.95 25.31
C GLU A 89 15.39 4.26 23.82
N ARG A 90 14.34 4.57 23.05
CA ARG A 90 14.51 5.37 21.82
C ARG A 90 14.61 6.84 22.21
N ARG A 91 15.72 7.22 22.85
CA ARG A 91 16.19 8.61 22.69
C ARG A 91 16.34 8.84 21.18
N PRO A 92 15.81 9.95 20.64
CA PRO A 92 15.99 10.27 19.24
C PRO A 92 17.48 10.21 18.94
N ARG A 93 17.83 9.34 18.00
CA ARG A 93 19.17 9.14 17.47
C ARG A 93 19.75 10.53 17.19
N ASP A 94 20.88 10.82 17.81
CA ASP A 94 21.67 12.05 17.70
C ASP A 94 21.44 12.77 16.37
N TYR A 95 20.52 13.73 16.38
CA TYR A 95 20.65 14.91 15.55
C TYR A 95 21.83 15.67 16.16
N GLN A 96 23.02 15.46 15.60
CA GLN A 96 24.07 16.47 15.63
C GLN A 96 23.54 17.71 14.92
N ILE A 97 22.65 18.44 15.59
CA ILE A 97 22.45 19.85 15.34
C ILE A 97 23.61 20.48 16.09
N GLU A 98 24.58 20.99 15.33
CA GLU A 98 25.54 21.94 15.85
C GLU A 98 24.73 23.06 16.51
N ASP A 99 24.87 23.16 17.83
CA ASP A 99 24.23 24.15 18.67
C ASP A 99 24.62 25.57 18.19
N GLU A 100 23.68 26.26 17.57
CA GLU A 100 23.64 27.72 17.54
C GLU A 100 22.41 28.17 18.35
N ASP A 101 22.66 28.36 19.65
CA ASP A 101 21.89 29.05 20.70
C ASP A 101 20.52 29.66 20.34
N GLY A 102 19.57 28.83 19.88
CA GLY A 102 18.17 29.20 19.71
C GLY A 102 17.36 28.79 20.94
N GLU A 103 17.15 29.72 21.87
CA GLU A 103 16.16 29.55 22.96
C GLU A 103 14.82 29.08 22.37
N LYS A 104 14.44 27.83 22.65
CA LYS A 104 13.11 27.31 22.31
C LYS A 104 12.08 28.04 23.17
N LYS A 105 11.53 29.13 22.63
CA LYS A 105 10.41 29.84 23.24
C LYS A 105 9.25 28.85 23.47
N PRO A 106 8.67 28.81 24.68
CA PRO A 106 7.44 28.04 24.90
C PRO A 106 6.37 28.56 23.96
N ARG A 107 5.74 27.66 23.19
CA ARG A 107 4.74 28.00 22.16
C ARG A 107 3.61 28.86 22.78
N GLU A 108 3.67 30.16 22.57
CA GLU A 108 2.56 31.07 22.79
C GLU A 108 1.51 30.76 21.69
N SER A 109 0.30 30.44 22.13
CA SER A 109 -0.88 30.08 21.31
C SER A 109 -0.80 28.83 20.42
N LEU A 110 -1.45 27.76 20.87
CA LEU A 110 -2.03 26.71 20.03
C LEU A 110 -3.31 27.25 19.36
N THR A 111 -3.18 28.28 18.54
CA THR A 111 -4.27 28.69 17.64
C THR A 111 -4.41 27.60 16.57
N PRO A 112 -5.62 27.10 16.26
CA PRO A 112 -5.84 26.11 15.19
C PRO A 112 -5.30 26.55 13.82
N GLU A 113 -5.07 27.86 13.64
CA GLU A 113 -4.51 28.48 12.44
C GLU A 113 -2.98 28.25 12.28
N ASP A 114 -2.25 27.98 13.38
CA ASP A 114 -0.78 27.76 13.34
C ASP A 114 -0.39 26.28 13.28
N TYR A 115 -1.35 25.35 13.43
CA TYR A 115 -1.09 23.94 13.18
C TYR A 115 -1.10 23.70 11.67
N GLN A 116 0.06 23.80 11.04
CA GLN A 116 0.27 23.23 9.72
C GLN A 116 0.57 21.73 9.90
N PRO A 117 -0.41 20.82 9.73
CA PRO A 117 -0.19 19.38 9.84
C PRO A 117 0.89 18.86 8.88
N ARG A 118 1.28 19.66 7.88
CA ARG A 118 2.29 19.34 6.89
C ARG A 118 3.73 19.70 7.29
N ALA A 119 3.94 20.56 8.28
CA ALA A 119 5.29 20.94 8.71
C ALA A 119 6.06 19.77 9.36
N GLU A 120 5.36 18.70 9.75
CA GLU A 120 5.92 17.45 10.29
C GLU A 120 6.05 16.36 9.22
N LEU A 121 5.55 16.58 7.98
CA LEU A 121 5.64 15.61 6.88
C LEU A 121 7.00 15.71 6.19
N VAL A 122 7.44 14.61 5.59
CA VAL A 122 8.70 14.60 4.84
C VAL A 122 8.50 15.03 3.41
N ASP A 123 9.35 15.97 2.99
CA ASP A 123 9.37 16.47 1.62
C ASP A 123 9.86 15.38 0.67
N PHE A 124 9.05 15.14 -0.36
CA PHE A 124 9.38 14.23 -1.46
C PHE A 124 9.43 15.00 -2.79
N PRO A 125 10.38 15.96 -2.92
CA PRO A 125 10.49 16.69 -4.16
C PRO A 125 10.83 15.73 -5.30
N LEU A 126 10.30 16.01 -6.49
CA LEU A 126 10.65 15.29 -7.70
C LEU A 126 11.96 15.89 -8.25
N ASN A 127 13.07 15.57 -7.60
CA ASN A 127 14.40 15.78 -8.15
C ASN A 127 15.13 14.42 -8.27
N PHE A 128 16.18 14.37 -9.08
CA PHE A 128 17.01 13.18 -9.24
C PHE A 128 18.39 13.39 -8.65
N THR A 129 18.44 13.98 -7.45
CA THR A 129 19.70 14.13 -6.72
C THR A 129 20.17 12.75 -6.23
N PRO A 130 21.48 12.49 -6.12
CA PRO A 130 21.97 11.22 -5.60
C PRO A 130 21.45 10.87 -4.20
N LYS A 131 21.15 11.88 -3.38
CA LYS A 131 20.55 11.71 -2.04
C LYS A 131 19.13 11.16 -2.14
N GLU A 132 18.34 11.67 -3.08
CA GLU A 132 16.97 11.22 -3.29
C GLU A 132 16.89 9.84 -3.94
N LEU A 133 17.82 9.51 -4.84
CA LEU A 133 17.96 8.15 -5.38
C LEU A 133 18.43 7.16 -4.32
N ALA A 134 19.33 7.58 -3.42
CA ALA A 134 19.74 6.76 -2.28
C ALA A 134 18.57 6.54 -1.31
N ARG A 135 17.72 7.55 -1.11
CA ARG A 135 16.47 7.43 -0.35
C ARG A 135 15.54 6.42 -1.01
N ASP A 136 15.32 6.51 -2.33
CA ASP A 136 14.52 5.51 -3.07
C ASP A 136 15.07 4.10 -2.91
N ALA A 137 16.39 3.92 -3.05
CA ALA A 137 17.03 2.63 -2.85
C ALA A 137 16.84 2.10 -1.40
N MET A 138 16.87 3.00 -0.42
CA MET A 138 16.60 2.65 0.98
C MET A 138 15.12 2.27 1.18
N LEU A 139 14.18 2.89 0.47
CA LEU A 139 12.78 2.48 0.47
C LEU A 139 12.62 1.05 -0.07
N PHE A 140 13.33 0.69 -1.15
CA PHE A 140 13.39 -0.68 -1.67
C PHE A 140 14.03 -1.70 -0.71
N SER A 141 14.77 -1.23 0.30
CA SER A 141 15.36 -2.09 1.33
C SER A 141 14.39 -2.41 2.48
N ASP A 142 13.22 -1.77 2.54
CA ASP A 142 12.18 -2.17 3.48
C ASP A 142 11.79 -3.64 3.24
N VAL A 143 11.84 -4.45 4.30
CA VAL A 143 11.50 -5.87 4.28
C VAL A 143 10.07 -6.08 3.79
N GLY A 144 9.16 -5.17 4.17
CA GLY A 144 7.75 -5.21 3.75
C GLY A 144 7.60 -5.05 2.24
N LEU A 145 8.28 -4.06 1.65
CA LEU A 145 8.27 -3.83 0.21
C LEU A 145 8.97 -4.97 -0.55
N LEU A 146 10.14 -5.41 -0.06
CA LEU A 146 10.95 -6.44 -0.70
C LEU A 146 10.22 -7.79 -0.78
N MET A 147 9.57 -8.22 0.31
CA MET A 147 8.80 -9.46 0.32
C MET A 147 7.66 -9.42 -0.70
N ARG A 148 6.97 -8.28 -0.83
CA ARG A 148 5.90 -8.08 -1.82
C ARG A 148 6.43 -8.01 -3.24
N TRP A 149 7.57 -7.35 -3.44
CA TRP A 149 8.25 -7.30 -4.73
C TRP A 149 8.62 -8.71 -5.21
N VAL A 150 9.24 -9.52 -4.36
CA VAL A 150 9.59 -10.92 -4.67
C VAL A 150 8.34 -11.73 -4.98
N PHE A 151 7.31 -11.64 -4.14
CA PHE A 151 6.04 -12.37 -4.34
C PHE A 151 5.40 -12.02 -5.68
N LEU A 152 5.17 -10.73 -5.95
CA LEU A 152 4.59 -10.26 -7.21
C LEU A 152 5.46 -10.62 -8.42
N SER A 153 6.79 -10.58 -8.28
CA SER A 153 7.71 -10.93 -9.37
C SER A 153 7.56 -12.39 -9.79
N ILE A 154 7.26 -13.31 -8.87
CA ILE A 154 6.98 -14.72 -9.19
C ILE A 154 5.71 -14.84 -10.01
N PHE A 155 4.61 -14.17 -9.61
CA PHE A 155 3.36 -14.23 -10.37
C PHE A 155 3.46 -13.51 -11.73
N ALA A 156 4.15 -12.37 -11.77
CA ALA A 156 4.45 -11.66 -13.01
C ALA A 156 5.30 -12.52 -13.95
N ALA A 157 6.30 -13.24 -13.42
CA ALA A 157 7.11 -14.18 -14.21
C ALA A 157 6.28 -15.33 -14.77
N LEU A 158 5.41 -15.94 -13.97
CA LEU A 158 4.50 -17.00 -14.43
C LEU A 158 3.55 -16.47 -15.51
N SER A 159 2.95 -15.30 -15.30
CA SER A 159 2.06 -14.66 -16.28
C SER A 159 2.81 -14.33 -17.58
N LEU A 160 4.03 -13.80 -17.50
CA LEU A 160 4.88 -13.51 -18.66
C LEU A 160 5.24 -14.80 -19.40
N TYR A 161 5.64 -15.85 -18.69
CA TYR A 161 5.96 -17.15 -19.27
C TYR A 161 4.79 -17.70 -20.09
N PHE A 162 3.59 -17.75 -19.51
CA PHE A 162 2.40 -18.25 -20.21
C PHE A 162 2.00 -17.34 -21.37
N THR A 163 2.07 -16.02 -21.21
CA THR A 163 1.77 -15.05 -22.26
C THR A 163 2.70 -15.22 -23.45
N VAL A 164 4.03 -15.24 -23.23
CA VAL A 164 5.01 -15.38 -24.31
C VAL A 164 4.91 -16.76 -24.96
N THR A 165 4.67 -17.82 -24.19
CA THR A 165 4.44 -19.17 -24.73
C THR A 165 3.18 -19.25 -25.59
N ALA A 166 2.08 -18.61 -25.17
CA ALA A 166 0.85 -18.53 -25.94
C ALA A 166 1.05 -17.75 -27.25
N ILE A 167 1.73 -16.61 -27.21
CA ILE A 167 2.05 -15.80 -28.39
C ILE A 167 2.95 -16.59 -29.35
N TYR A 168 4.01 -17.21 -28.84
CA TYR A 168 4.94 -17.99 -29.65
C TYR A 168 4.24 -19.16 -30.36
N ASN A 169 3.53 -20.00 -29.62
CA ASN A 169 2.80 -21.14 -30.19
C ASN A 169 1.66 -20.69 -31.12
N GLY A 170 1.01 -19.57 -30.82
CA GLY A 170 -0.02 -18.96 -31.66
C GLY A 170 0.54 -18.41 -32.98
N SER A 171 1.81 -17.99 -32.99
CA SER A 171 2.48 -17.43 -34.18
C SER A 171 3.02 -18.46 -35.16
N LEU A 172 3.00 -19.76 -34.81
CA LEU A 172 3.47 -20.82 -35.68
C LEU A 172 2.57 -20.98 -36.92
N PRO A 173 3.13 -21.11 -38.14
CA PRO A 173 2.37 -21.11 -39.39
C PRO A 173 1.51 -22.36 -39.59
N THR A 174 1.84 -23.47 -38.91
CA THR A 174 1.05 -24.70 -38.94
C THR A 174 0.57 -25.01 -37.52
N GLN A 175 -0.74 -25.12 -37.35
CA GLN A 175 -1.34 -25.44 -36.05
C GLN A 175 -1.92 -26.84 -36.07
N ASN A 176 -1.33 -27.71 -35.26
CA ASN A 176 -1.91 -29.01 -34.94
C ASN A 176 -2.90 -28.86 -33.77
N ILE A 177 -3.78 -29.85 -33.57
CA ILE A 177 -4.73 -29.85 -32.43
C ILE A 177 -4.01 -29.66 -31.08
N VAL A 178 -2.80 -30.24 -30.94
CA VAL A 178 -1.98 -30.13 -29.73
C VAL A 178 -1.48 -28.71 -29.51
N THR A 179 -0.98 -28.04 -30.54
CA THR A 179 -0.49 -26.65 -30.43
C THR A 179 -1.66 -25.70 -30.15
N PHE A 180 -2.82 -25.92 -30.76
CA PHE A 180 -4.03 -25.16 -30.48
C PHE A 180 -4.47 -25.28 -29.02
N LEU A 181 -4.61 -26.51 -28.50
CA LEU A 181 -4.98 -26.75 -27.10
C LEU A 181 -3.95 -26.17 -26.13
N THR A 182 -2.66 -26.27 -26.44
CA THR A 182 -1.59 -25.69 -25.62
C THR A 182 -1.67 -24.17 -25.58
N THR A 183 -1.84 -23.51 -26.73
CA THR A 183 -2.01 -22.05 -26.82
C THR A 183 -3.24 -21.60 -26.04
N PHE A 184 -4.37 -22.32 -26.17
CA PHE A 184 -5.60 -22.03 -25.42
C PHE A 184 -5.37 -22.11 -23.91
N MET A 185 -4.80 -23.22 -23.42
CA MET A 185 -4.52 -23.38 -21.98
C MET A 185 -3.54 -22.34 -21.46
N CYS A 186 -2.46 -22.06 -22.20
CA CYS A 186 -1.51 -21.01 -21.82
C CYS A 186 -2.18 -19.63 -21.77
N THR A 187 -3.09 -19.33 -22.69
CA THR A 187 -3.86 -18.07 -22.69
C THR A 187 -4.76 -17.98 -21.47
N VAL A 188 -5.48 -19.06 -21.14
CA VAL A 188 -6.33 -19.10 -19.94
C VAL A 188 -5.51 -18.89 -18.67
N PHE A 189 -4.38 -19.59 -18.52
CA PHE A 189 -3.48 -19.40 -17.37
C PHE A 189 -2.88 -18.00 -17.32
N ALA A 190 -2.44 -17.47 -18.47
CA ALA A 190 -1.92 -16.11 -18.56
C ALA A 190 -2.95 -15.07 -18.12
N VAL A 191 -4.20 -15.21 -18.53
CA VAL A 191 -5.30 -14.31 -18.16
C VAL A 191 -5.65 -14.44 -16.68
N VAL A 192 -5.83 -15.67 -16.16
CA VAL A 192 -6.20 -15.88 -14.75
C VAL A 192 -5.10 -15.39 -13.81
N ILE A 193 -3.86 -15.84 -14.04
CA ILE A 193 -2.70 -15.44 -13.21
C ILE A 193 -2.40 -13.95 -13.41
N GLY A 194 -2.45 -13.47 -14.65
CA GLY A 194 -2.20 -12.07 -15.00
C GLY A 194 -3.21 -11.13 -14.35
N THR A 195 -4.50 -11.44 -14.41
CA THR A 195 -5.56 -10.63 -13.78
C THR A 195 -5.36 -10.57 -12.26
N GLY A 196 -5.07 -11.71 -11.63
CA GLY A 196 -4.72 -11.74 -10.20
C GLY A 196 -3.49 -10.88 -9.90
N THR A 197 -2.43 -11.03 -10.69
CA THR A 197 -1.18 -10.25 -10.55
C THR A 197 -1.45 -8.75 -10.67
N VAL A 198 -2.23 -8.32 -11.67
CA VAL A 198 -2.59 -6.92 -11.89
C VAL A 198 -3.46 -6.38 -10.76
N ALA A 199 -4.37 -7.19 -10.21
CA ALA A 199 -5.19 -6.79 -9.06
C ALA A 199 -4.31 -6.49 -7.82
N PHE A 200 -3.38 -7.38 -7.49
CA PHE A 200 -2.46 -7.13 -6.38
C PHE A 200 -1.50 -5.98 -6.67
N LEU A 201 -0.92 -5.94 -7.88
CA LEU A 201 -0.03 -4.88 -8.31
C LEU A 201 -0.73 -3.51 -8.25
N GLY A 202 -2.00 -3.44 -8.66
CA GLY A 202 -2.80 -2.20 -8.65
C GLY A 202 -3.06 -1.65 -7.27
N SER A 203 -3.38 -2.51 -6.30
CA SER A 203 -3.52 -2.08 -4.90
C SER A 203 -2.20 -1.58 -4.33
N PHE A 204 -1.09 -2.29 -4.55
CA PHE A 204 0.22 -1.82 -4.10
C PHE A 204 0.69 -0.55 -4.80
N PHE A 205 0.38 -0.42 -6.09
CA PHE A 205 0.67 0.78 -6.87
C PHE A 205 -0.05 1.99 -6.29
N LEU A 206 -1.35 1.88 -6.00
CA LEU A 206 -2.13 2.93 -5.37
C LEU A 206 -1.57 3.27 -3.99
N PHE A 207 -1.30 2.27 -3.15
CA PHE A 207 -0.73 2.48 -1.83
C PHE A 207 0.60 3.25 -1.88
N LEU A 208 1.51 2.87 -2.78
CA LEU A 208 2.79 3.56 -2.95
C LEU A 208 2.60 5.01 -3.39
N VAL A 209 1.72 5.25 -4.37
CA VAL A 209 1.42 6.62 -4.83
C VAL A 209 0.86 7.46 -3.69
N MET A 210 -0.10 6.93 -2.94
CA MET A 210 -0.77 7.64 -1.84
C MET A 210 0.15 7.89 -0.64
N THR A 211 1.02 6.93 -0.30
CA THR A 211 1.96 7.05 0.83
C THR A 211 3.04 8.09 0.55
N VAL A 212 3.56 8.09 -0.68
CA VAL A 212 4.56 9.08 -1.10
C VAL A 212 3.91 10.45 -1.29
N SER A 213 2.69 10.51 -1.83
CA SER A 213 1.99 11.79 -2.02
C SER A 213 1.54 12.44 -0.71
N SER A 214 1.32 11.65 0.34
CA SER A 214 0.98 12.15 1.67
C SER A 214 2.19 12.58 2.50
N GLY A 215 3.42 12.30 2.07
CA GLY A 215 4.62 12.69 2.81
C GLY A 215 4.85 11.89 4.10
N MET A 216 4.28 10.68 4.21
CA MET A 216 4.44 9.85 5.41
C MET A 216 5.84 9.21 5.47
N ASP A 217 6.50 9.34 6.61
CA ASP A 217 7.80 8.74 6.87
C ASP A 217 7.74 7.23 7.13
N GLU A 218 6.69 6.79 7.83
CA GLU A 218 6.49 5.40 8.21
C GLU A 218 5.50 4.70 7.27
N TRP A 219 5.88 3.51 6.83
CA TRP A 219 5.14 2.74 5.85
C TRP A 219 4.23 1.73 6.55
N GLU A 220 3.03 2.17 6.90
CA GLU A 220 2.01 1.28 7.41
C GLU A 220 1.29 0.59 6.26
N TRP A 221 1.70 -0.65 5.99
CA TRP A 221 1.09 -1.45 4.94
C TRP A 221 -0.38 -1.74 5.24
N PRO A 222 -1.29 -1.46 4.31
CA PRO A 222 -2.71 -1.51 4.61
C PRO A 222 -3.16 -2.97 4.72
N GLU A 223 -3.81 -3.32 5.83
CA GLU A 223 -4.45 -4.62 6.05
C GLU A 223 -5.83 -4.67 5.38
N LEU A 224 -5.89 -4.27 4.10
CA LEU A 224 -7.14 -4.22 3.34
C LEU A 224 -7.63 -5.63 3.02
N GLY A 225 -8.94 -5.80 3.08
CA GLY A 225 -9.62 -6.98 2.57
C GLY A 225 -9.41 -7.13 1.06
N ILE A 226 -9.56 -8.36 0.56
CA ILE A 226 -9.35 -8.65 -0.87
C ILE A 226 -10.27 -7.79 -1.76
N PHE A 227 -11.50 -7.54 -1.33
CA PHE A 227 -12.46 -6.73 -2.08
C PHE A 227 -11.99 -5.28 -2.26
N ASP A 228 -11.48 -4.65 -1.20
CA ASP A 228 -10.98 -3.27 -1.27
C ASP A 228 -9.76 -3.18 -2.19
N ARG A 229 -8.85 -4.17 -2.13
CA ARG A 229 -7.70 -4.26 -3.04
C ARG A 229 -8.13 -4.36 -4.50
N VAL A 230 -9.20 -5.10 -4.78
CA VAL A 230 -9.77 -5.18 -6.14
C VAL A 230 -10.34 -3.83 -6.56
N MET A 231 -11.06 -3.15 -5.67
CA MET A 231 -11.61 -1.81 -5.96
C MET A 231 -10.50 -0.77 -6.21
N GLU A 232 -9.41 -0.80 -5.45
CA GLU A 232 -8.23 0.03 -5.70
C GLU A 232 -7.58 -0.29 -7.04
N ALA A 233 -7.44 -1.57 -7.37
CA ALA A 233 -6.87 -1.99 -8.64
C ALA A 233 -7.72 -1.58 -9.86
N LEU A 234 -9.03 -1.39 -9.69
CA LEU A 234 -9.89 -0.90 -10.78
C LEU A 234 -9.47 0.49 -11.26
N PHE A 235 -8.96 1.37 -10.39
CA PHE A 235 -8.41 2.66 -10.82
C PHE A 235 -7.25 2.46 -11.81
N LEU A 236 -6.32 1.56 -11.49
CA LEU A 236 -5.19 1.25 -12.35
C LEU A 236 -5.66 0.62 -13.67
N ILE A 237 -6.54 -0.38 -13.60
CA ILE A 237 -7.02 -1.13 -14.77
C ILE A 237 -7.80 -0.22 -15.71
N VAL A 238 -8.71 0.60 -15.21
CA VAL A 238 -9.53 1.50 -16.04
C VAL A 238 -8.67 2.60 -16.63
N ALA A 239 -7.75 3.21 -15.87
CA ALA A 239 -6.81 4.20 -16.41
C ALA A 239 -5.92 3.62 -17.53
N MET A 240 -5.35 2.42 -17.32
CA MET A 240 -4.58 1.71 -18.36
C MET A 240 -5.44 1.37 -19.57
N SER A 241 -6.68 0.92 -19.36
CA SER A 241 -7.59 0.54 -20.44
C SER A 241 -7.97 1.75 -21.29
N LEU A 242 -8.36 2.87 -20.67
CA LEU A 242 -8.72 4.11 -21.35
C LEU A 242 -7.57 4.65 -22.20
N THR A 243 -6.35 4.58 -21.67
CA THR A 243 -5.16 5.09 -22.38
C THR A 243 -4.69 4.17 -23.51
N MET A 244 -5.07 2.89 -23.47
CA MET A 244 -4.84 1.92 -24.55
C MET A 244 -5.91 1.99 -25.66
N VAL A 245 -7.04 2.67 -25.47
CA VAL A 245 -8.11 2.76 -26.49
C VAL A 245 -7.61 3.27 -27.84
N PRO A 246 -6.83 4.37 -27.92
CA PRO A 246 -6.33 4.87 -29.21
C PRO A 246 -5.45 3.85 -29.94
N PHE A 247 -4.61 3.12 -29.21
CA PHE A 247 -3.81 2.03 -29.77
C PHE A 247 -4.71 0.90 -30.30
N GLY A 248 -5.68 0.45 -29.50
CA GLY A 248 -6.61 -0.59 -29.90
C GLY A 248 -7.40 -0.25 -31.17
N ILE A 249 -7.90 0.98 -31.27
CA ILE A 249 -8.58 1.49 -32.48
C ILE A 249 -7.61 1.47 -33.66
N MET A 250 -6.40 2.01 -33.51
CA MET A 250 -5.44 2.09 -34.62
C MET A 250 -4.97 0.73 -35.12
N VAL A 251 -4.80 -0.26 -34.25
CA VAL A 251 -4.47 -1.64 -34.66
C VAL A 251 -5.53 -2.22 -35.60
N THR A 252 -6.80 -1.85 -35.46
CA THR A 252 -7.87 -2.30 -36.35
C THR A 252 -7.87 -1.61 -37.72
N ILE A 253 -7.35 -0.38 -37.79
CA ILE A 253 -7.29 0.41 -39.02
C ILE A 253 -6.01 0.11 -39.79
N ASP A 254 -4.85 0.33 -39.16
CA ASP A 254 -3.52 0.09 -39.73
C ASP A 254 -2.51 -0.28 -38.64
N LYS A 255 -2.06 -1.55 -38.69
CA LYS A 255 -1.08 -2.11 -37.75
C LYS A 255 0.26 -1.37 -37.76
N SER A 256 0.66 -0.80 -38.89
CA SER A 256 1.94 -0.09 -39.01
C SER A 256 1.88 1.28 -38.33
N MET A 257 0.76 1.99 -38.46
CA MET A 257 0.51 3.27 -37.80
C MET A 257 0.13 3.14 -36.32
N ALA A 258 -0.19 1.94 -35.83
CA ALA A 258 -0.54 1.74 -34.43
C ALA A 258 0.67 1.83 -33.48
N TRP A 259 1.88 1.51 -33.93
CA TRP A 259 3.07 1.46 -33.06
C TRP A 259 3.35 2.75 -32.28
N PRO A 260 3.32 3.95 -32.89
CA PRO A 260 3.46 5.22 -32.16
C PRO A 260 2.44 5.40 -31.02
N PHE A 261 1.23 4.85 -31.16
CA PHE A 261 0.18 4.97 -30.13
C PHE A 261 0.48 4.14 -28.87
N LEU A 262 1.48 3.24 -28.88
CA LEU A 262 1.96 2.61 -27.64
C LEU A 262 2.69 3.58 -26.70
N LEU A 263 3.14 4.73 -27.20
CA LEU A 263 3.71 5.78 -26.35
C LEU A 263 2.62 6.56 -25.59
N LEU A 264 1.39 6.55 -26.11
CA LEU A 264 0.28 7.31 -25.53
C LEU A 264 -0.07 6.85 -24.12
N PRO A 265 -0.13 5.55 -23.79
CA PRO A 265 -0.21 5.09 -22.41
C PRO A 265 0.88 5.68 -21.51
N GLY A 266 2.13 5.75 -21.95
CA GLY A 266 3.22 6.32 -21.14
C GLY A 266 3.01 7.79 -20.76
N VAL A 267 2.35 8.55 -21.63
CA VAL A 267 2.10 10.00 -21.42
C VAL A 267 0.74 10.26 -20.78
N ALA A 268 -0.32 9.60 -21.24
CA ALA A 268 -1.68 9.85 -20.82
C ALA A 268 -2.03 9.14 -19.50
N PHE A 269 -1.44 7.98 -19.21
CA PHE A 269 -1.68 7.23 -17.97
C PHE A 269 -1.50 8.04 -16.69
N PRO A 270 -0.38 8.73 -16.43
CA PRO A 270 -0.19 9.45 -15.18
C PRO A 270 -1.22 10.58 -15.01
N VAL A 271 -1.58 11.27 -16.11
CA VAL A 271 -2.60 12.33 -16.10
C VAL A 271 -3.98 11.76 -15.76
N VAL A 272 -4.40 10.70 -16.46
CA VAL A 272 -5.70 10.06 -16.26
C VAL A 272 -5.80 9.43 -14.87
N TYR A 273 -4.75 8.74 -14.43
CA TYR A 273 -4.72 8.07 -13.13
C TYR A 273 -4.76 9.07 -11.97
N LEU A 274 -3.92 10.11 -11.99
CA LEU A 274 -3.97 11.17 -10.97
C LEU A 274 -5.30 11.92 -10.98
N ALA A 275 -5.91 12.15 -12.15
CA ALA A 275 -7.23 12.76 -12.23
C ALA A 275 -8.32 11.92 -11.57
N MET A 276 -8.30 10.60 -11.76
CA MET A 276 -9.24 9.69 -11.10
C MET A 276 -9.04 9.66 -9.58
N LEU A 277 -7.78 9.70 -9.11
CA LEU A 277 -7.47 9.75 -7.68
C LEU A 277 -7.90 11.08 -7.04
N ASP A 278 -7.62 12.21 -7.70
CA ASP A 278 -8.01 13.55 -7.23
C ASP A 278 -9.53 13.70 -7.07
N GLN A 279 -10.31 13.05 -7.94
CA GLN A 279 -11.77 13.07 -7.88
C GLN A 279 -12.37 11.94 -7.04
N GLY A 280 -11.58 10.94 -6.65
CA GLY A 280 -12.07 9.73 -6.00
C GLY A 280 -13.06 8.93 -6.86
N ASN A 281 -13.01 9.07 -8.19
CA ASN A 281 -13.97 8.46 -9.12
C ASN A 281 -13.27 7.84 -10.33
N ILE A 282 -13.50 6.53 -10.53
CA ILE A 282 -12.92 5.72 -11.61
C ILE A 282 -13.44 6.16 -13.00
N PHE A 283 -14.62 6.76 -13.07
CA PHE A 283 -15.24 7.16 -14.35
C PHE A 283 -14.94 8.59 -14.77
N ALA A 284 -14.13 9.31 -14.00
CA ALA A 284 -13.90 10.72 -14.20
C ALA A 284 -12.40 10.95 -14.50
N PRO A 285 -11.98 10.73 -15.76
CA PRO A 285 -10.57 10.72 -16.16
C PRO A 285 -9.95 12.12 -16.26
N TRP A 286 -10.67 13.18 -15.85
CA TRP A 286 -10.29 14.55 -16.10
C TRP A 286 -10.47 15.42 -14.86
N SER A 287 -9.36 15.90 -14.29
CA SER A 287 -9.35 16.88 -13.21
C SER A 287 -8.75 18.19 -13.68
N ASN A 288 -9.45 19.31 -13.44
CA ASN A 288 -8.95 20.65 -13.76
C ASN A 288 -7.65 20.95 -13.01
N THR A 289 -7.51 20.44 -11.78
CA THR A 289 -6.32 20.59 -10.94
C THR A 289 -5.11 19.96 -11.60
N ILE A 290 -5.23 18.69 -12.02
CA ILE A 290 -4.16 17.95 -12.68
C ILE A 290 -3.83 18.57 -14.05
N MET A 291 -4.85 19.00 -14.79
CA MET A 291 -4.64 19.65 -16.08
C MET A 291 -3.98 21.02 -15.97
N ALA A 292 -4.31 21.81 -14.96
CA ALA A 292 -3.64 23.09 -14.67
C ALA A 292 -2.17 22.86 -14.32
N SER A 293 -1.86 21.81 -13.55
CA SER A 293 -0.50 21.47 -13.15
C SER A 293 0.44 21.19 -14.35
N LEU A 294 -0.09 20.64 -15.46
CA LEU A 294 0.69 20.41 -16.69
C LEU A 294 1.27 21.71 -17.25
N PHE A 295 0.56 22.82 -17.09
CA PHE A 295 0.99 24.13 -17.56
C PHE A 295 1.73 24.94 -16.51
N GLN A 296 1.45 24.71 -15.22
CA GLN A 296 2.09 25.42 -14.11
C GLN A 296 3.48 24.87 -13.77
N ILE A 297 3.65 23.54 -13.76
CA ILE A 297 4.93 22.86 -13.45
C ILE A 297 5.42 21.96 -14.61
N PRO A 298 5.54 22.48 -15.84
CA PRO A 298 5.84 21.67 -17.04
C PRO A 298 7.21 21.00 -16.97
N VAL A 299 8.19 21.62 -16.29
CA VAL A 299 9.55 21.09 -16.14
C VAL A 299 9.53 19.81 -15.31
N LYS A 300 8.74 19.76 -14.23
CA LYS A 300 8.61 18.59 -13.35
C LYS A 300 7.93 17.43 -14.08
N TRP A 301 6.86 17.72 -14.83
CA TRP A 301 6.22 16.73 -15.71
C TRP A 301 7.19 16.18 -16.77
N LEU A 302 7.94 17.04 -17.46
CA LEU A 302 8.92 16.61 -18.45
C LEU A 302 10.01 15.75 -17.83
N LEU A 303 10.51 16.12 -16.66
CA LEU A 303 11.50 15.37 -15.89
C LEU A 303 10.96 13.99 -15.48
N PHE A 304 9.71 13.90 -15.03
CA PHE A 304 9.03 12.63 -14.75
C PHE A 304 8.97 11.73 -16.01
N TYR A 305 8.53 12.28 -17.15
CA TYR A 305 8.45 11.52 -18.40
C TYR A 305 9.82 11.06 -18.89
N ALA A 306 10.83 11.93 -18.81
CA ALA A 306 12.19 11.60 -19.22
C ALA A 306 12.78 10.46 -18.37
N ALA A 307 12.57 10.51 -17.06
CA ALA A 307 13.07 9.48 -16.16
C ALA A 307 12.33 8.15 -16.30
N THR A 308 11.00 8.16 -16.39
CA THR A 308 10.20 6.94 -16.59
C THR A 308 10.47 6.30 -17.94
N LEU A 309 10.62 7.09 -19.02
CA LEU A 309 10.99 6.58 -20.34
C LEU A 309 12.43 6.06 -20.36
N GLY A 310 13.36 6.73 -19.69
CA GLY A 310 14.73 6.26 -19.52
C GLY A 310 14.79 4.92 -18.79
N LEU A 311 14.06 4.79 -17.68
CA LEU A 311 13.94 3.54 -16.93
C LEU A 311 13.31 2.43 -17.78
N LEU A 312 12.23 2.73 -18.50
CA LEU A 312 11.59 1.79 -19.43
C LEU A 312 12.57 1.32 -20.51
N ALA A 313 13.36 2.23 -21.08
CA ALA A 313 14.37 1.89 -22.07
C ALA A 313 15.44 0.95 -21.49
N VAL A 314 15.91 1.20 -20.26
CA VAL A 314 16.85 0.32 -19.56
C VAL A 314 16.23 -1.06 -19.33
N CYS A 315 14.99 -1.13 -18.84
CA CYS A 315 14.26 -2.39 -18.64
C CYS A 315 14.10 -3.18 -19.95
N CYS A 316 13.74 -2.51 -21.05
CA CYS A 316 13.64 -3.10 -22.38
C CYS A 316 14.99 -3.60 -22.90
N LEU A 317 16.07 -2.85 -22.70
CA LEU A 317 17.43 -3.26 -23.10
C LEU A 317 17.89 -4.49 -22.30
N LEU A 318 17.65 -4.52 -20.99
CA LEU A 318 17.95 -5.68 -20.15
C LEU A 318 17.12 -6.90 -20.57
N GLY A 319 15.81 -6.73 -20.77
CA GLY A 319 14.93 -7.78 -21.24
C GLY A 319 15.34 -8.33 -22.61
N TYR A 320 15.68 -7.45 -23.55
CA TYR A 320 16.20 -7.83 -24.86
C TYR A 320 17.55 -8.55 -24.76
N GLY A 321 18.47 -8.07 -23.92
CA GLY A 321 19.76 -8.73 -23.70
C GLY A 321 19.62 -10.13 -23.12
N LEU A 322 18.74 -10.31 -22.13
CA LEU A 322 18.40 -11.63 -21.57
C LEU A 322 17.81 -12.55 -22.64
N TYR A 323 16.89 -12.03 -23.46
CA TYR A 323 16.29 -12.78 -24.55
C TYR A 323 17.31 -13.17 -25.62
N ALA A 324 18.19 -12.25 -26.03
CA ALA A 324 19.21 -12.48 -27.04
C ALA A 324 20.26 -13.52 -26.60
N MET A 325 20.61 -13.56 -25.31
CA MET A 325 21.60 -14.52 -24.81
C MET A 325 21.03 -15.93 -24.58
N ALA A 326 19.80 -16.03 -24.05
CA ALA A 326 19.22 -17.32 -23.66
C ALA A 326 18.39 -17.97 -24.78
N GLY A 327 17.81 -17.19 -25.69
CA GLY A 327 16.93 -17.67 -26.75
C GLY A 327 15.56 -18.14 -26.23
N ILE A 328 14.64 -18.39 -27.15
CA ILE A 328 13.25 -18.76 -26.80
C ILE A 328 13.14 -20.14 -26.13
N GLU A 329 14.08 -21.05 -26.40
CA GLU A 329 14.12 -22.38 -25.80
C GLU A 329 14.33 -22.34 -24.27
N ARG A 330 14.89 -21.25 -23.76
CA ARG A 330 15.17 -21.04 -22.34
C ARG A 330 14.25 -20.00 -21.70
N LEU A 331 13.07 -19.78 -22.28
CA LEU A 331 12.08 -18.80 -21.82
C LEU A 331 11.78 -18.89 -20.32
N ALA A 332 11.71 -20.10 -19.76
CA ALA A 332 11.47 -20.31 -18.33
C ALA A 332 12.53 -19.62 -17.44
N TYR A 333 13.79 -19.59 -17.88
CA TYR A 333 14.89 -18.94 -17.15
C TYR A 333 14.89 -17.42 -17.33
N ILE A 334 14.30 -16.90 -18.42
CA ILE A 334 14.18 -15.46 -18.69
C ILE A 334 12.94 -14.87 -18.00
N ALA A 335 11.88 -15.67 -17.84
CA ALA A 335 10.61 -15.22 -17.28
C ALA A 335 10.76 -14.69 -15.86
N LEU A 336 11.57 -15.36 -15.01
CA LEU A 336 11.81 -14.94 -13.64
C LEU A 336 12.47 -13.55 -13.54
N PRO A 337 13.65 -13.28 -14.14
CA PRO A 337 14.22 -11.94 -14.14
C PRO A 337 13.33 -10.93 -14.87
N GLY A 338 12.59 -11.35 -15.90
CA GLY A 338 11.58 -10.51 -16.57
C GLY A 338 10.49 -10.03 -15.60
N GLY A 339 9.94 -10.92 -14.76
CA GLY A 339 8.97 -10.57 -13.73
C GLY A 339 9.52 -9.57 -12.72
N VAL A 340 10.77 -9.76 -12.27
CA VAL A 340 11.47 -8.84 -11.34
C VAL A 340 11.62 -7.44 -11.95
N ILE A 341 12.05 -7.38 -13.21
CA ILE A 341 12.23 -6.11 -13.94
C ILE A 341 10.89 -5.40 -14.11
N VAL A 342 9.83 -6.12 -14.51
CA VAL A 342 8.50 -5.54 -14.72
C VAL A 342 7.93 -4.99 -13.43
N VAL A 343 7.89 -5.77 -12.35
CA VAL A 343 7.34 -5.31 -11.07
C VAL A 343 8.19 -4.18 -10.48
N GLY A 344 9.53 -4.29 -10.58
CA GLY A 344 10.44 -3.24 -10.13
C GLY A 344 10.20 -1.93 -10.87
N TYR A 345 10.02 -1.97 -12.18
CA TYR A 345 9.63 -0.80 -12.98
C TYR A 345 8.33 -0.17 -12.46
N PHE A 346 7.28 -0.97 -12.23
CA PHE A 346 6.00 -0.44 -11.73
C PHE A 346 6.12 0.19 -10.34
N PHE A 347 6.93 -0.37 -9.44
CA PHE A 347 7.14 0.21 -8.10
C PHE A 347 7.91 1.53 -8.16
N VAL A 348 9.00 1.59 -8.94
CA VAL A 348 9.74 2.84 -9.13
C VAL A 348 8.84 3.89 -9.78
N TYR A 349 8.05 3.49 -10.78
CA TYR A 349 7.08 4.36 -11.43
C TYR A 349 6.03 4.90 -10.45
N ALA A 350 5.49 4.04 -9.56
CA ALA A 350 4.53 4.44 -8.53
C ALA A 350 5.12 5.46 -7.55
N ILE A 351 6.35 5.24 -7.09
CA ILE A 351 7.05 6.17 -6.18
C ILE A 351 7.22 7.53 -6.85
N TRP A 352 7.76 7.57 -8.08
CA TRP A 352 7.94 8.84 -8.80
C TRP A 352 6.63 9.54 -9.13
N LEU A 353 5.57 8.78 -9.41
CA LEU A 353 4.24 9.33 -9.62
C LEU A 353 3.67 9.93 -8.32
N GLY A 354 3.90 9.27 -7.18
CA GLY A 354 3.55 9.79 -5.86
C GLY A 354 4.28 11.10 -5.55
N ARG A 355 5.57 11.20 -5.87
CA ARG A 355 6.34 12.46 -5.72
C ARG A 355 5.80 13.58 -6.59
N LEU A 356 5.45 13.28 -7.84
CA LEU A 356 4.81 14.24 -8.73
C LEU A 356 3.46 14.69 -8.15
N SER A 357 2.67 13.76 -7.60
CA SER A 357 1.40 14.08 -6.92
C SER A 357 1.61 14.96 -5.69
N TRP A 358 2.70 14.77 -4.95
CA TRP A 358 3.06 15.62 -3.80
C TRP A 358 3.31 17.07 -4.23
N GLU A 359 4.15 17.28 -5.26
CA GLU A 359 4.46 18.61 -5.82
C GLU A 359 3.18 19.31 -6.35
N ILE A 360 2.27 18.56 -6.98
CA ILE A 360 0.98 19.10 -7.44
C ILE A 360 0.13 19.53 -6.24
N ALA A 361 0.12 18.75 -5.15
CA ALA A 361 -0.64 19.08 -3.97
C ALA A 361 -0.09 20.33 -3.27
N GLU A 362 1.24 20.50 -3.23
CA GLU A 362 1.93 21.68 -2.67
C GLU A 362 1.58 22.95 -3.45
N LEU A 363 1.68 22.90 -4.78
CA LEU A 363 1.29 24.01 -5.65
C LEU A 363 -0.16 24.47 -5.41
N ASN A 364 -1.08 23.52 -5.20
CA ASN A 364 -2.48 23.85 -4.94
C ASN A 364 -2.75 24.44 -3.55
N SER A 365 -1.94 24.11 -2.55
CA SER A 365 -2.02 24.77 -1.24
C SER A 365 -1.58 26.22 -1.33
N GLU A 366 -0.47 26.51 -2.01
CA GLU A 366 0.06 27.88 -2.17
C GLU A 366 -0.98 28.81 -2.83
N TYR A 367 -1.60 28.38 -3.93
CA TYR A 367 -2.63 29.17 -4.60
C TYR A 367 -3.86 29.44 -3.73
N LYS A 368 -4.26 28.49 -2.88
CA LYS A 368 -5.39 28.69 -1.97
C LYS A 368 -5.06 29.71 -0.89
N GLU A 369 -3.85 29.69 -0.36
CA GLU A 369 -3.39 30.66 0.63
C GLU A 369 -3.35 32.08 0.03
N GLU A 370 -2.78 32.24 -1.17
CA GLU A 370 -2.77 33.52 -1.89
C GLU A 370 -4.19 34.07 -2.13
N ASP A 371 -5.12 33.23 -2.59
CA ASP A 371 -6.51 33.62 -2.82
C ASP A 371 -7.23 34.05 -1.53
N THR A 372 -6.95 33.38 -0.40
CA THR A 372 -7.51 33.77 0.90
C THR A 372 -6.95 35.08 1.40
N SER A 373 -5.63 35.29 1.28
CA SER A 373 -4.97 36.54 1.68
C SER A 373 -5.46 37.74 0.86
N ASN A 374 -5.65 37.56 -0.45
CA ASN A 374 -6.19 38.59 -1.33
C ASN A 374 -7.64 38.96 -0.97
N LYS A 375 -8.50 37.97 -0.68
CA LYS A 375 -9.88 38.22 -0.24
C LYS A 375 -9.94 39.00 1.07
N VAL A 376 -9.12 38.65 2.06
CA VAL A 376 -9.04 39.36 3.34
C VAL A 376 -8.62 40.82 3.11
N SER A 377 -7.56 41.06 2.32
CA SER A 377 -7.09 42.42 2.02
C SER A 377 -8.08 43.30 1.25
N SER A 378 -8.96 42.69 0.45
CA SER A 378 -10.01 43.43 -0.29
C SER A 378 -11.24 43.78 0.53
N SER A 379 -11.40 43.15 1.70
CA SER A 379 -12.55 43.34 2.60
C SER A 379 -12.30 44.34 3.74
N SER A 380 -11.05 44.75 3.94
CA SER A 380 -10.60 45.83 4.82
C SER A 380 -10.49 47.14 4.07
#